data_AF-A0A0G0EL10-F1
#
_entry.id   AF-A0A0G0EL10-F1
#
_cell.length_a   1.000
_cell.length_b   1.000
_cell.length_c   1.000
_cell.angle_alpha   90.00
_cell.angle_beta   90.00
_cell.angle_gamma   90.00
#
_symmetry.space_group_name_H-M   'P 1'
#
loop_
_entity.id
_entity.type
_entity.pdbx_description
1 polymer ?
#
loop_
_entity_poly.entity_id
_entity_poly.type
_entity_poly.pdbx_seq_one_letter_code
_entity_poly.pdbx_strand_id
1 'polypeptide(L)'
;MYTGQSDYEPVKNKGSLVKQYVYEHNLTLEGSYGMGDTESDASFLELVDNPIAFNPNDNLKEIAQKKGWRIVVEKKDVVYDITQCINMNLI
;
A
#
# COMPACT_ATOMS: atom_id res chain seq x y z
N MET A 1 -12.65 30.50 10.31
CA MET A 1 -12.12 30.88 8.99
C MET A 1 -11.17 29.79 8.53
N TYR A 2 -11.32 29.30 7.30
CA TYR A 2 -10.33 28.43 6.67
C TYR A 2 -9.24 29.31 6.05
N THR A 3 -7.97 29.14 6.46
CA THR A 3 -6.85 30.00 6.06
C THR A 3 -6.12 29.53 4.79
N GLY A 4 -6.33 28.27 4.38
CA GLY A 4 -5.63 27.67 3.24
C GLY A 4 -4.15 27.37 3.48
N GLN A 5 -3.65 27.56 4.70
CA GLN A 5 -2.27 27.22 5.07
C GLN A 5 -2.20 25.81 5.68
N SER A 6 -1.23 25.02 5.23
CA SER A 6 -0.89 23.74 5.86
C SER A 6 0.30 23.92 6.80
N ASP A 7 0.15 23.55 8.07
CA ASP A 7 1.26 23.53 9.03
C ASP A 7 2.23 22.35 8.78
N TYR A 8 1.83 21.40 7.94
CA TYR A 8 2.56 20.16 7.70
C TYR A 8 2.44 19.70 6.24
N GLU A 9 3.57 19.39 5.62
CA GLU A 9 3.58 18.69 4.32
C GLU A 9 3.62 17.17 4.52
N PRO A 10 2.76 16.41 3.82
CA PRO A 10 2.83 14.96 3.84
C PRO A 10 4.20 14.43 3.40
N VAL A 11 4.66 13.36 4.05
CA VAL A 11 5.93 12.72 3.70
C VAL A 11 5.85 12.17 2.27
N LYS A 12 6.74 12.67 1.39
CA LYS A 12 6.76 12.29 -0.04
C LYS A 12 7.17 10.84 -0.28
N ASN A 13 7.95 10.24 0.64
CA ASN A 13 8.37 8.84 0.57
C ASN A 13 8.06 8.12 1.89
N LYS A 14 6.92 7.44 1.92
CA LYS A 14 6.46 6.69 3.10
C LYS A 14 7.40 5.52 3.44
N GLY A 15 8.00 4.88 2.43
CA GLY A 15 8.95 3.79 2.63
C GLY A 15 10.19 4.20 3.45
N SER A 16 10.78 5.36 3.16
CA SER A 16 11.92 5.86 3.94
C SER A 16 11.57 6.11 5.41
N LEU A 17 10.38 6.64 5.68
CA LEU A 17 9.89 6.86 7.04
C LEU A 17 9.72 5.56 7.80
N VAL A 18 9.12 4.53 7.17
CA VAL A 18 8.95 3.21 7.79
C VAL A 18 10.31 2.59 8.11
N LYS A 19 11.27 2.64 7.17
CA LYS A 19 12.64 2.14 7.42
C LYS A 19 13.30 2.84 8.60
N GLN A 20 13.21 4.17 8.66
CA GLN A 20 13.78 4.95 9.74
C GLN A 20 13.14 4.57 11.09
N TYR A 21 11.81 4.49 11.14
CA TYR A 21 11.09 4.15 12.36
C TYR A 21 11.43 2.75 12.88
N VAL A 22 11.49 1.76 11.97
CA VAL A 22 11.88 0.38 12.29
C VAL A 22 13.30 0.33 12.87
N TYR A 23 14.22 1.07 12.26
CA TYR A 23 15.60 1.16 12.73
C TYR A 23 15.71 1.82 14.11
N GLU A 24 15.06 2.98 14.31
CA GLU A 24 15.10 3.74 15.57
C GLU A 24 14.53 2.95 16.76
N HIS A 25 13.55 2.08 16.52
CA HIS A 25 12.86 1.33 17.56
C HIS A 25 13.28 -0.14 17.63
N ASN A 26 14.30 -0.55 16.87
CA ASN A 26 14.79 -1.93 16.80
C ASN A 26 13.66 -2.96 16.54
N LEU A 27 12.78 -2.63 15.59
CA LEU A 27 11.66 -3.47 15.19
C LEU A 27 12.04 -4.38 14.01
N THR A 28 11.19 -5.36 13.73
CA THR A 28 11.27 -6.21 12.52
C THR A 28 9.98 -6.06 11.71
N LEU A 29 10.10 -6.23 10.38
CA LEU A 29 8.97 -6.32 9.47
C LEU A 29 8.60 -7.77 9.14
N GLU A 30 9.22 -8.75 9.79
CA GLU A 30 8.87 -10.16 9.64
C GLU A 30 7.40 -10.40 10.01
N GLY A 31 6.66 -11.07 9.13
CA GLY A 31 5.23 -11.33 9.28
C GLY A 31 4.35 -10.08 9.21
N SER A 32 4.92 -8.92 8.82
CA SER A 32 4.16 -7.66 8.74
C SER A 32 3.16 -7.67 7.60
N TYR A 33 2.10 -6.87 7.77
CA TYR A 33 1.10 -6.58 6.75
C TYR A 33 1.10 -5.09 6.47
N GLY A 34 0.97 -4.73 5.19
CA GLY A 34 0.80 -3.34 4.76
C GLY A 34 -0.39 -3.22 3.83
N MET A 35 -1.17 -2.15 4.00
CA MET A 35 -2.33 -1.85 3.15
C MET A 35 -2.21 -0.44 2.57
N GLY A 36 -2.41 -0.31 1.27
CA GLY A 36 -2.45 0.99 0.58
C GLY A 36 -3.44 0.98 -0.58
N ASP A 37 -3.86 2.16 -1.00
CA ASP A 37 -4.88 2.39 -2.03
C ASP A 37 -4.35 3.20 -3.23
N THR A 38 -3.21 3.88 -3.08
CA THR A 38 -2.59 4.69 -4.13
C THR A 38 -1.15 4.28 -4.42
N GLU A 39 -0.62 4.69 -5.56
CA GLU A 39 0.77 4.47 -5.94
C GLU A 39 1.79 5.08 -4.97
N SER A 40 1.38 6.11 -4.21
CA SER A 40 2.23 6.72 -3.18
C SER A 40 2.57 5.74 -2.04
N ASP A 41 1.74 4.74 -1.84
CA ASP A 41 1.89 3.69 -0.83
C ASP A 41 2.84 2.58 -1.27
N ALA A 42 3.09 2.45 -2.58
CA ALA A 42 3.95 1.39 -3.12
C ALA A 42 5.32 1.35 -2.44
N SER A 43 5.89 2.53 -2.15
CA SER A 43 7.21 2.66 -1.52
C SER A 43 7.33 1.96 -0.15
N PHE A 44 6.26 1.90 0.64
CA PHE A 44 6.29 1.19 1.92
C PHE A 44 5.71 -0.22 1.82
N LEU A 45 4.76 -0.45 0.90
CA LEU A 45 4.24 -1.79 0.62
C LEU A 45 5.35 -2.73 0.12
N GLU A 46 6.39 -2.20 -0.53
CA GLU A 46 7.61 -2.94 -0.86
C GLU A 46 8.42 -3.46 0.33
N LEU A 47 8.17 -2.94 1.53
CA LEU A 47 8.96 -3.23 2.72
C LEU A 47 8.36 -4.31 3.62
N VAL A 48 7.05 -4.53 3.50
CA VAL A 48 6.31 -5.47 4.35
C VAL A 48 6.31 -6.86 3.71
N ASP A 49 6.17 -7.89 4.54
CA ASP A 49 6.13 -9.28 4.06
C ASP A 49 4.83 -9.59 3.32
N ASN A 50 3.70 -9.01 3.76
CA ASN A 50 2.36 -9.27 3.23
C ASN A 50 1.71 -7.96 2.72
N PRO A 51 2.11 -7.46 1.55
CA PRO A 51 1.51 -6.25 0.97
C PRO A 51 0.12 -6.52 0.38
N ILE A 52 -0.79 -5.58 0.62
CA ILE A 52 -2.17 -5.61 0.17
C ILE A 52 -2.52 -4.27 -0.49
N ALA A 53 -2.83 -4.31 -1.77
CA ALA A 53 -3.47 -3.22 -2.48
C ALA A 53 -4.98 -3.27 -2.20
N PHE A 54 -5.47 -2.37 -1.34
CA PHE A 54 -6.84 -2.36 -0.86
C PHE A 54 -7.62 -1.24 -1.56
N ASN A 55 -8.69 -1.58 -2.28
CA ASN A 55 -9.42 -0.66 -3.16
C ASN A 55 -8.48 0.20 -4.03
N PRO A 56 -7.48 -0.39 -4.72
CA PRO A 56 -6.43 0.39 -5.35
C PRO A 56 -6.95 1.23 -6.51
N ASN A 57 -6.35 2.39 -6.71
CA ASN A 57 -6.43 3.09 -7.98
C ASN A 57 -5.69 2.31 -9.09
N ASP A 58 -5.83 2.75 -10.34
CA ASP A 58 -5.26 2.03 -11.49
C ASP A 58 -3.73 1.92 -11.42
N ASN A 59 -3.04 2.96 -10.93
CA ASN A 59 -1.58 2.96 -10.80
C ASN A 59 -1.10 1.92 -9.78
N LEU A 60 -1.69 1.88 -8.58
CA LEU A 60 -1.33 0.88 -7.57
C LEU A 60 -1.75 -0.52 -8.00
N LYS A 61 -2.90 -0.67 -8.66
CA LYS A 61 -3.34 -1.95 -9.22
C LYS A 61 -2.31 -2.51 -10.20
N GLU A 62 -1.80 -1.69 -11.13
CA GLU A 62 -0.77 -2.12 -12.07
C GLU A 62 0.53 -2.55 -11.37
N ILE A 63 0.96 -1.78 -10.36
CA ILE A 63 2.12 -2.13 -9.53
C ILE A 63 1.89 -3.46 -8.81
N ALA A 64 0.73 -3.62 -8.17
CA ALA A 64 0.36 -4.81 -7.43
C ALA A 64 0.33 -6.05 -8.33
N GLN A 65 -0.23 -5.94 -9.54
CA GLN A 65 -0.22 -7.01 -10.53
C GLN A 65 1.21 -7.42 -10.91
N LYS A 66 2.06 -6.45 -11.27
CA LYS A 66 3.45 -6.71 -11.65
C LYS A 66 4.26 -7.36 -10.53
N LYS A 67 3.97 -7.01 -9.28
CA LYS A 67 4.68 -7.50 -8.09
C LYS A 67 4.03 -8.73 -7.45
N GLY A 68 2.89 -9.19 -7.96
CA GLY A 68 2.14 -10.30 -7.37
C GLY A 68 1.58 -9.99 -5.98
N TRP A 69 1.34 -8.72 -5.66
CA TRP A 69 0.73 -8.32 -4.39
C TRP A 69 -0.74 -8.71 -4.34
N ARG A 70 -1.23 -8.93 -3.12
CA ARG A 70 -2.64 -9.23 -2.87
C ARG A 70 -3.49 -8.01 -3.25
N ILE A 71 -4.58 -8.22 -3.98
CA ILE A 71 -5.54 -7.16 -4.33
C ILE A 71 -6.89 -7.47 -3.71
N VAL A 72 -7.36 -6.54 -2.88
CA VAL A 72 -8.60 -6.67 -2.11
C VAL A 72 -9.52 -5.50 -2.42
N VAL A 73 -10.81 -5.77 -2.59
CA VAL A 73 -11.83 -4.75 -2.82
C VAL A 73 -12.93 -4.87 -1.77
N GLU A 74 -13.29 -3.75 -1.15
CA GLU A 74 -14.48 -3.65 -0.29
C GLU A 74 -15.64 -3.06 -1.10
N LYS A 75 -16.82 -3.70 -0.98
CA LYS A 75 -18.07 -3.17 -1.52
C LYS A 75 -19.25 -3.55 -0.62
N LYS A 76 -19.91 -2.54 -0.08
CA LYS A 76 -21.12 -2.69 0.78
C LYS A 76 -20.84 -3.59 1.99
N ASP A 77 -19.78 -3.30 2.73
CA ASP A 77 -19.37 -4.02 3.94
C ASP A 77 -18.91 -5.47 3.68
N VAL A 78 -18.65 -5.82 2.42
CA VAL A 78 -18.14 -7.14 2.00
C VAL A 78 -16.78 -6.97 1.35
N VAL A 79 -15.85 -7.83 1.74
CA VAL A 79 -14.46 -7.82 1.27
C VAL A 79 -14.23 -8.97 0.30
N TYR A 80 -13.69 -8.67 -0.87
CA TYR A 80 -13.39 -9.61 -1.94
C TYR A 80 -11.89 -9.64 -2.20
N ASP A 81 -11.29 -10.82 -2.15
CA ASP A 81 -9.94 -11.05 -2.65
C ASP A 81 -10.02 -11.40 -4.13
N ILE A 82 -9.51 -10.51 -4.98
CA ILE A 82 -9.60 -10.63 -6.44
C ILE A 82 -8.24 -10.88 -7.09
N THR A 83 -7.22 -11.20 -6.29
CA THR A 83 -5.84 -11.36 -6.74
C THR A 83 -5.74 -12.34 -7.93
N GLN A 84 -6.43 -13.47 -7.85
CA GLN A 84 -6.40 -14.51 -8.90
C GLN A 84 -7.14 -14.09 -10.18
N CYS A 85 -8.27 -13.38 -10.05
CA CYS A 85 -9.06 -12.93 -11.21
C CYS A 85 -8.27 -11.95 -12.08
N ILE A 86 -7.44 -11.13 -11.45
CA ILE A 86 -6.67 -10.09 -12.12
C ILE A 86 -5.43 -10.67 -12.82
N ASN A 87 -4.79 -11.68 -12.25
CA ASN A 87 -3.56 -12.28 -12.81
C ASN A 87 -3.83 -13.22 -14.00
N MET A 88 -5.06 -13.69 -14.18
CA MET A 88 -5.47 -14.48 -15.36
C MET A 88 -5.41 -13.71 -16.68
N ASN A 89 -5.46 -12.38 -16.67
CA ASN A 89 -5.46 -11.54 -17.87
C ASN A 89 -4.04 -11.20 -18.40
N LEU A 90 -3.00 -11.80 -17.83
CA LEU A 90 -1.59 -11.57 -18.19
C LEU A 90 -0.97 -12.74 -18.99
N ILE A 91 -1.80 -13.67 -19.50
CA ILE A 91 -1.39 -14.83 -20.32
C ILE A 91 -1.86 -14.66 -21.76
#